data_AF-A0A0A9WKW5-F1
#
_entry.id   AF-A0A0A9WKW5-F1
#
_cell.length_a   1.000
_cell.length_b   1.000
_cell.length_c   1.000
_cell.angle_alpha   90.00
_cell.angle_beta   90.00
_cell.angle_gamma   90.00
#
_symmetry.space_group_name_H-M   'P 1'
#
loop_
_entity.id
_entity.type
_entity.pdbx_description
1 polymer ?
#
loop_
_entity_poly.entity_id
_entity_poly.type
_entity_poly.pdbx_seq_one_letter_code
_entity_poly.pdbx_strand_id
1 'polypeptide(L)'
;KMANIPKTHEDIEAQIREIQSRKKAVTDEDGVDKSGVGLGESGYFDRDIYGGGGKFEGYVTSIAANDEVEDDEYEPLSFSNQNKGRAGYTAPAALLNDVAQSEKDYDPFADRRRPTVAEKEDEYRQKRRRMIISPERVDPFAEGGKTPDVG
;
A
#
# COMPACT_ATOMS: atom_id res chain seq x y z
N LYS A 1 -15.22 -34.60 13.82
CA LYS A 1 -16.04 -34.49 15.04
C LYS A 1 -16.53 -33.04 15.12
N MET A 2 -17.84 -32.79 15.01
CA MET A 2 -18.38 -31.42 15.08
C MET A 2 -18.20 -30.90 16.51
N ALA A 3 -17.52 -29.76 16.67
CA ALA A 3 -17.37 -29.10 17.96
C ALA A 3 -18.76 -28.77 18.52
N ASN A 4 -18.97 -29.07 19.80
CA ASN A 4 -20.24 -28.84 20.48
C ASN A 4 -20.45 -27.33 20.60
N ILE A 5 -21.29 -26.76 19.72
CA ILE A 5 -21.56 -25.32 19.68
C ILE A 5 -22.30 -24.97 20.99
N PRO A 6 -21.79 -24.01 21.80
CA PRO A 6 -22.45 -23.61 23.04
C PRO A 6 -23.81 -22.99 22.70
N LYS A 7 -24.86 -23.42 23.41
CA LYS A 7 -26.25 -22.99 23.15
C LYS A 7 -26.83 -22.11 24.26
N THR A 8 -26.24 -22.16 25.45
CA THR A 8 -26.67 -21.34 26.59
C THR A 8 -25.73 -20.15 26.79
N HIS A 9 -26.23 -19.08 27.42
CA HIS A 9 -25.44 -17.88 27.70
C HIS A 9 -24.22 -18.19 28.59
N GLU A 10 -24.40 -19.03 29.60
CA GLU A 10 -23.34 -19.46 30.52
C GLU A 10 -22.22 -20.22 29.79
N ASP A 11 -22.57 -21.13 28.87
CA ASP A 11 -21.59 -21.87 28.07
C ASP A 11 -20.76 -20.94 27.17
N ILE A 12 -21.39 -19.90 26.60
CA ILE A 12 -20.73 -18.91 25.76
C ILE A 12 -19.73 -18.08 26.59
N GLU A 13 -20.14 -17.64 27.78
CA GLU A 13 -19.25 -16.87 28.67
C GLU A 13 -18.04 -17.69 29.14
N ALA A 14 -18.25 -18.96 29.48
CA ALA A 14 -17.18 -19.87 29.85
C ALA A 14 -16.17 -20.05 28.68
N GLN A 15 -16.68 -20.23 27.46
CA GLN A 15 -15.83 -20.36 26.27
C GLN A 15 -15.05 -19.08 25.97
N ILE A 16 -15.68 -17.90 26.12
CA ILE A 16 -15.00 -16.61 25.92
C ILE A 16 -13.84 -16.46 26.92
N ARG A 17 -14.08 -16.79 28.20
CA ARG A 17 -13.05 -16.72 29.24
C ARG A 17 -11.87 -17.65 28.93
N GLU A 18 -12.15 -18.87 28.48
CA GLU A 18 -11.13 -19.84 28.09
C GLU A 18 -10.30 -19.37 26.87
N ILE A 19 -10.96 -18.81 25.85
CA ILE A 19 -10.28 -18.26 24.68
C ILE A 19 -9.38 -17.09 25.07
N GLN A 20 -9.85 -16.21 25.96
CA GLN A 20 -9.07 -15.07 26.44
C GLN A 20 -7.84 -15.50 27.26
N SER A 21 -7.98 -16.48 28.16
CA SER A 21 -6.84 -17.00 28.92
C SER A 21 -5.83 -17.71 28.02
N ARG A 22 -6.30 -18.50 27.05
CA ARG A 22 -5.43 -19.17 26.07
C ARG A 22 -4.69 -18.16 25.20
N LYS A 23 -5.37 -17.12 24.72
CA LYS A 23 -4.74 -16.05 23.94
C LYS A 23 -3.66 -15.34 24.75
N LYS A 24 -3.94 -15.01 26.02
CA LYS A 24 -2.94 -14.40 26.90
C LYS A 24 -1.72 -15.30 27.09
N ALA A 25 -1.92 -16.59 27.38
CA ALA A 25 -0.83 -17.54 27.49
C ALA A 25 0.01 -17.67 26.20
N VAL A 26 -0.63 -17.65 25.01
CA VAL A 26 0.10 -17.63 23.72
C VAL A 26 0.88 -16.33 23.52
N THR A 27 0.46 -15.23 24.12
CA THR A 27 1.21 -13.96 24.03
C THR A 27 2.41 -13.94 24.98
N ASP A 28 2.34 -14.67 26.09
CA ASP A 28 3.34 -14.66 27.17
C ASP A 28 4.34 -15.84 27.10
N GLU A 29 3.93 -17.01 26.59
CA GLU A 29 4.71 -18.26 26.60
C GLU A 29 5.32 -18.63 25.23
N ASP A 30 4.69 -18.21 24.13
CA ASP A 30 5.28 -18.30 22.78
C ASP A 30 5.68 -16.89 22.38
N GLY A 31 6.91 -16.51 22.74
CA GLY A 31 7.55 -15.32 22.22
C GLY A 31 7.34 -15.30 20.71
N VAL A 32 6.46 -14.41 20.25
CA VAL A 32 6.51 -13.88 18.89
C VAL A 32 7.94 -13.42 18.77
N ASP A 33 8.71 -14.27 18.11
CA ASP A 33 10.11 -14.07 17.93
C ASP A 33 10.30 -12.63 17.51
N LYS A 34 11.25 -11.96 18.14
CA LYS A 34 11.89 -10.76 17.62
C LYS A 34 12.64 -11.10 16.30
N SER A 35 12.14 -12.05 15.50
CA SER A 35 12.52 -12.39 14.14
C SER A 35 11.79 -11.53 13.12
N GLY A 36 10.92 -10.61 13.57
CA GLY A 36 10.49 -9.51 12.74
C GLY A 36 11.67 -8.58 12.48
N VAL A 37 12.15 -8.55 11.24
CA VAL A 37 13.17 -7.60 10.80
C VAL A 37 12.59 -6.19 10.89
N GLY A 38 13.15 -5.34 11.75
CA GLY A 38 12.72 -3.95 11.87
C GLY A 38 12.94 -3.18 10.57
N LEU A 39 12.05 -2.20 10.28
CA LEU A 39 12.24 -1.31 9.13
C LEU A 39 13.50 -0.45 9.37
N GLY A 40 14.60 -0.81 8.70
CA GLY A 40 15.91 -0.17 8.85
C GLY A 40 16.96 -1.04 9.55
N GLU A 41 16.58 -2.20 10.06
CA GLU A 41 17.51 -3.18 10.63
C GLU A 41 18.03 -4.11 9.52
N SER A 42 19.35 -4.30 9.44
CA SER A 42 19.90 -5.34 8.58
C SER A 42 19.56 -6.70 9.20
N GLY A 43 18.60 -7.40 8.60
CA GLY A 43 18.13 -8.68 9.11
C GLY A 43 19.20 -9.76 9.21
N TYR A 44 18.81 -10.85 9.88
CA TYR A 44 19.56 -12.10 9.85
C TYR A 44 19.31 -12.79 8.50
N PHE A 45 20.19 -12.56 7.54
CA PHE A 45 20.24 -13.32 6.29
C PHE A 45 21.12 -14.56 6.46
N ASP A 46 20.91 -15.61 5.66
CA ASP A 46 21.69 -16.86 5.68
C ASP A 46 23.16 -16.58 5.28
N ARG A 47 23.98 -16.23 6.28
CA ARG A 47 25.39 -15.81 6.11
C ARG A 47 26.30 -16.94 5.65
N ASP A 48 25.89 -18.18 5.91
CA ASP A 48 26.53 -19.41 5.47
C ASP A 48 26.34 -19.66 3.97
N ILE A 49 25.18 -19.26 3.42
CA ILE A 49 24.89 -19.38 1.98
C ILE A 49 25.47 -18.21 1.20
N TYR A 50 25.30 -16.97 1.70
CA TYR A 50 25.62 -15.76 0.93
C TYR A 50 27.01 -15.18 1.20
N GLY A 51 27.81 -15.83 2.04
CA GLY A 51 29.14 -15.35 2.42
C GLY A 51 29.02 -14.09 3.26
N GLY A 52 29.16 -14.21 4.57
CA GLY A 52 28.96 -13.14 5.57
C GLY A 52 29.93 -11.95 5.52
N GLY A 53 30.50 -11.64 4.36
CA GLY A 53 31.32 -10.46 4.06
C GLY A 53 30.50 -9.17 4.06
N GLY A 54 31.20 -8.04 4.20
CA GLY A 54 30.55 -6.73 4.27
C GLY A 54 29.92 -6.35 2.92
N LYS A 55 28.77 -5.67 2.93
CA LYS A 55 28.08 -5.19 1.70
C LYS A 55 28.92 -4.28 0.79
N PHE A 56 30.07 -3.82 1.26
CA PHE A 56 31.00 -2.95 0.54
C PHE A 56 32.38 -3.59 0.35
N GLU A 57 32.55 -4.85 0.74
CA GLU A 57 33.80 -5.58 0.56
C GLU A 57 34.06 -5.78 -0.94
N GLY A 58 35.19 -5.28 -1.45
CA GLY A 58 35.54 -5.32 -2.88
C GLY A 58 35.12 -4.09 -3.69
N TYR A 59 34.41 -3.12 -3.09
CA TYR A 59 34.07 -1.86 -3.75
C TYR A 59 35.02 -0.73 -3.36
N VAL A 60 35.31 0.14 -4.33
CA VAL A 60 36.02 1.40 -4.11
C VAL A 60 35.03 2.40 -3.53
N THR A 61 35.20 2.80 -2.28
CA THR A 61 34.25 3.67 -1.55
C THR A 61 34.37 5.16 -1.88
N SER A 62 35.34 5.54 -2.72
CA SER A 62 35.57 6.92 -3.13
C SER A 62 36.28 6.96 -4.48
N ILE A 63 35.74 7.72 -5.43
CA ILE A 63 36.39 8.06 -6.69
C ILE A 63 37.15 9.37 -6.49
N ALA A 64 38.32 9.52 -7.12
CA ALA A 64 39.08 10.76 -7.05
C ALA A 64 38.24 11.91 -7.63
N ALA A 65 38.08 13.00 -6.87
CA ALA A 65 37.32 14.17 -7.30
C ALA A 65 38.00 14.99 -8.41
N ASN A 66 39.14 14.51 -8.96
CA ASN A 66 39.98 15.23 -9.90
C ASN A 66 40.40 14.39 -11.13
N ASP A 67 39.76 13.24 -11.37
CA ASP A 67 39.83 12.59 -12.68
C ASP A 67 38.90 13.36 -13.63
N GLU A 68 39.36 14.55 -14.03
CA GLU A 68 38.88 15.20 -15.25
C GLU A 68 39.31 14.29 -16.40
N VAL A 69 38.36 13.49 -16.88
CA VAL A 69 38.48 12.83 -18.18
C VAL A 69 38.72 13.97 -19.17
N GLU A 70 39.92 14.05 -19.75
CA GLU A 70 40.21 14.96 -20.85
C GLU A 70 39.10 14.79 -21.89
N ASP A 71 38.37 15.88 -22.12
CA ASP A 71 37.10 15.97 -22.84
C ASP A 71 37.32 15.91 -24.37
N ASP A 72 38.20 15.01 -24.80
CA ASP A 72 38.59 14.86 -26.18
C ASP A 72 37.98 13.57 -26.74
N GLU A 73 36.80 13.76 -27.34
CA GLU A 73 36.18 12.86 -28.32
C GLU A 73 35.41 11.64 -27.79
N TYR A 74 34.41 11.88 -26.92
CA TYR A 74 33.25 10.99 -26.83
C TYR A 74 32.02 11.69 -27.40
N GLU A 75 31.75 11.45 -28.69
CA GLU A 75 30.41 11.62 -29.24
C GLU A 75 29.46 10.79 -28.36
N PRO A 76 28.45 11.40 -27.69
CA PRO A 76 27.47 10.63 -26.97
C PRO A 76 26.64 9.89 -28.01
N LEU A 77 27.04 8.65 -28.32
CA LEU A 77 26.20 7.70 -29.02
C LEU A 77 24.89 7.66 -28.25
N SER A 78 23.88 8.32 -28.80
CA SER A 78 22.55 8.39 -28.23
C SER A 78 22.00 6.96 -28.21
N PHE A 79 22.14 6.30 -27.05
CA PHE A 79 21.56 4.98 -26.78
C PHE A 79 20.01 5.02 -26.73
N SER A 80 19.40 6.17 -27.02
CA SER A 80 17.95 6.41 -26.97
C SER A 80 17.15 5.52 -27.95
N ASN A 81 17.78 4.93 -28.97
CA ASN A 81 17.10 4.10 -29.96
C ASN A 81 17.13 2.58 -29.68
N GLN A 82 17.76 2.11 -28.59
CA GLN A 82 17.80 0.66 -28.30
C GLN A 82 16.58 0.10 -27.56
N ASN A 83 15.67 0.95 -27.07
CA ASN A 83 14.50 0.50 -26.30
C ASN A 83 13.25 0.18 -27.13
N LYS A 84 13.32 0.23 -28.47
CA LYS A 84 12.13 0.04 -29.32
C LYS A 84 11.92 -1.39 -29.84
N GLY A 85 12.80 -2.33 -29.47
CA GLY A 85 12.78 -3.67 -30.08
C GLY A 85 13.19 -4.84 -29.19
N ARG A 86 13.45 -4.65 -27.89
CA ARG A 86 13.62 -5.80 -26.99
C ARG A 86 12.28 -6.14 -26.38
N ALA A 87 11.83 -7.37 -26.58
CA ALA A 87 10.75 -7.97 -25.80
C ALA A 87 11.10 -7.75 -24.33
N GLY A 88 10.47 -6.74 -23.73
CA GLY A 88 10.76 -6.33 -22.38
C GLY A 88 10.46 -7.51 -21.46
N TYR A 89 11.37 -7.81 -20.55
CA TYR A 89 11.11 -8.69 -19.41
C TYR A 89 10.05 -8.11 -18.45
N THR A 90 9.43 -6.99 -18.83
CA THR A 90 8.33 -6.29 -18.17
C THR A 90 7.03 -6.53 -18.93
N ALA A 91 5.91 -6.58 -18.22
CA ALA A 91 4.60 -6.73 -18.83
C ALA A 91 4.32 -5.62 -19.86
N PRO A 92 3.61 -5.93 -20.97
CA PRO A 92 3.22 -4.93 -21.96
C PRO A 92 2.33 -3.86 -21.33
N ALA A 93 2.47 -2.61 -21.77
CA ALA A 93 1.78 -1.45 -21.21
C ALA A 93 0.25 -1.60 -21.17
N ALA A 94 -0.33 -2.35 -22.11
CA ALA A 94 -1.76 -2.66 -22.12
C ALA A 94 -2.18 -3.47 -20.87
N LEU A 95 -1.39 -4.45 -20.45
CA LEU A 95 -1.68 -5.25 -19.26
C LEU A 95 -1.41 -4.47 -17.97
N LEU A 96 -0.38 -3.61 -17.94
CA LEU A 96 -0.13 -2.75 -16.77
C LEU A 96 -1.27 -1.76 -16.51
N ASN A 97 -1.85 -1.19 -17.57
CA ASN A 97 -2.99 -0.29 -17.43
C ASN A 97 -4.23 -1.02 -16.92
N ASP A 98 -4.47 -2.25 -17.39
CA ASP A 98 -5.63 -3.07 -16.97
C ASP A 98 -5.55 -3.47 -15.50
N VAL A 99 -4.36 -3.91 -15.05
CA VAL A 99 -4.09 -4.25 -13.63
C VAL A 99 -4.18 -3.01 -12.72
N ALA A 100 -3.69 -1.85 -13.18
CA ALA A 100 -3.80 -0.61 -12.42
C ALA A 100 -5.25 -0.08 -12.33
N GLN A 101 -6.15 -0.52 -13.21
CA GLN A 101 -7.57 -0.16 -13.16
C GLN A 101 -8.38 -1.12 -12.28
N SER A 102 -8.01 -2.40 -12.22
CA SER A 102 -8.76 -3.42 -11.47
C SER A 102 -8.69 -3.26 -9.95
N GLU A 103 -7.66 -2.60 -9.41
CA GLU A 103 -7.49 -2.38 -7.97
C GLU A 103 -8.06 -1.05 -7.43
N LYS A 104 -8.58 -0.16 -8.29
CA LYS A 104 -8.96 1.20 -7.88
C LYS A 104 -10.07 1.29 -6.84
N ASP A 105 -10.90 0.24 -6.74
CA ASP A 105 -12.06 0.22 -5.86
C ASP A 105 -11.89 -0.72 -4.66
N TYR A 106 -10.76 -1.41 -4.54
CA TYR A 106 -10.51 -2.31 -3.44
C TYR A 106 -9.80 -1.57 -2.30
N ASP A 107 -10.58 -1.11 -1.31
CA ASP A 107 -10.03 -0.59 -0.07
C ASP A 107 -9.56 -1.76 0.81
N PRO A 108 -8.24 -1.95 1.04
CA PRO A 108 -7.72 -3.04 1.88
C PRO A 108 -8.15 -2.93 3.35
N PHE A 109 -8.68 -1.78 3.77
CA PHE A 109 -9.22 -1.57 5.10
C PHE A 109 -10.76 -1.60 5.16
N ALA A 110 -11.43 -2.01 4.08
CA ALA A 110 -12.89 -2.07 4.01
C ALA A 110 -13.53 -2.82 5.18
N ASP A 111 -12.89 -3.86 5.71
CA ASP A 111 -13.39 -4.66 6.84
C ASP A 111 -13.18 -3.99 8.20
N ARG A 112 -12.17 -3.12 8.32
CA ARG A 112 -11.79 -2.46 9.57
C ARG A 112 -12.27 -1.01 9.65
N ARG A 113 -12.78 -0.47 8.54
CA ARG A 113 -13.28 0.91 8.50
C ARG A 113 -14.45 1.06 9.47
N ARG A 114 -14.47 2.18 10.17
CA ARG A 114 -15.62 2.53 11.01
C ARG A 114 -16.82 2.78 10.09
N PRO A 115 -18.01 2.23 10.39
CA PRO A 115 -19.19 2.44 9.56
C PRO A 115 -19.52 3.93 9.49
N THR A 116 -19.77 4.41 8.28
CA THR A 116 -20.12 5.80 7.97
C THR A 116 -21.49 6.14 8.54
N VAL A 117 -21.79 7.43 8.66
CA VAL A 117 -23.11 7.88 9.15
C VAL A 117 -24.24 7.39 8.23
N ALA A 118 -23.97 7.25 6.92
CA ALA A 118 -24.97 6.77 5.97
C ALA A 118 -25.37 5.30 6.22
N GLU A 119 -24.40 4.46 6.57
CA GLU A 119 -24.61 3.03 6.85
C GLU A 119 -25.33 2.79 8.18
N LYS A 120 -25.29 3.77 9.08
CA LYS A 120 -25.98 3.72 10.39
C LYS A 120 -27.41 4.27 10.34
N GLU A 121 -27.81 4.91 9.24
CA GLU A 121 -29.09 5.60 9.12
C GLU A 121 -30.14 4.72 8.42
N ASP A 122 -31.36 4.68 8.99
CA ASP A 122 -32.53 4.03 8.37
C ASP A 122 -32.94 4.69 7.04
N GLU A 123 -33.70 3.96 6.22
CA GLU A 123 -34.14 4.41 4.89
C GLU A 123 -34.86 5.78 4.92
N TYR A 124 -35.70 6.03 5.94
CA TYR A 124 -36.39 7.32 6.09
C TYR A 124 -35.40 8.48 6.32
N ARG A 125 -34.35 8.27 7.11
CA ARG A 125 -33.31 9.28 7.37
C ARG A 125 -32.44 9.52 6.13
N GLN A 126 -32.20 8.50 5.32
CA GLN A 126 -31.48 8.64 4.04
C GLN A 126 -32.21 9.56 3.06
N LYS A 127 -33.56 9.61 3.08
CA LYS A 127 -34.34 10.50 2.20
C LYS A 127 -33.95 11.98 2.37
N ARG A 128 -33.56 12.42 3.57
CA ARG A 128 -33.07 13.79 3.82
C ARG A 128 -31.86 14.16 2.96
N ARG A 129 -30.97 13.21 2.68
CA ARG A 129 -29.78 13.47 1.85
C ARG A 129 -30.13 13.75 0.39
N ARG A 130 -31.30 13.27 -0.07
CA ARG A 130 -31.79 13.45 -1.44
C ARG A 130 -32.73 14.65 -1.58
N MET A 131 -33.05 15.34 -0.48
CA MET A 131 -33.88 16.53 -0.54
C MET A 131 -33.06 17.74 -1.03
N ILE A 132 -33.62 18.48 -1.99
CA ILE A 132 -33.03 19.71 -2.50
C ILE A 132 -33.20 20.80 -1.43
N ILE A 133 -32.10 21.14 -0.75
CA ILE A 133 -32.11 22.09 0.38
C ILE A 133 -32.24 23.55 -0.09
N SER A 134 -31.69 23.85 -1.26
CA SER A 134 -31.73 25.19 -1.85
C SER A 134 -32.07 25.11 -3.33
N PRO A 135 -32.60 26.18 -3.93
CA PRO A 135 -32.70 26.31 -5.38
C PRO A 135 -31.36 26.03 -6.07
N GLU A 136 -31.43 25.66 -7.34
CA GLU A 136 -30.24 25.52 -8.18
C GLU A 136 -29.43 26.82 -8.13
N ARG A 137 -28.15 26.70 -7.79
CA ARG A 137 -27.21 27.82 -7.89
C ARG A 137 -26.69 27.81 -9.32
N VAL A 138 -27.04 28.83 -10.10
CA VAL A 138 -26.42 29.06 -11.41
C VAL A 138 -24.92 29.22 -11.19
N ASP A 139 -24.13 28.26 -11.68
CA ASP A 139 -22.67 28.33 -11.62
C ASP A 139 -22.19 29.39 -12.63
N PRO A 140 -21.65 30.54 -12.17
CA PRO A 140 -21.20 31.59 -13.07
C PRO A 140 -19.97 31.19 -13.90
N PHE A 141 -19.31 30.06 -13.57
CA PHE A 141 -18.15 29.53 -14.26
C PHE A 141 -18.45 28.31 -15.15
N ALA A 142 -19.68 27.78 -15.14
CA ALA A 142 -20.06 26.64 -15.97
C ALA A 142 -19.93 26.92 -17.48
N GLU A 143 -20.04 28.18 -17.91
CA GLU A 143 -19.87 28.60 -19.30
C GLU A 143 -18.39 28.88 -19.67
N GLY A 144 -17.44 28.65 -18.75
CA GLY A 144 -16.01 28.50 -19.06
C GLY A 144 -15.30 29.66 -19.77
N GLY A 145 -15.85 30.88 -19.78
CA GLY A 145 -15.29 31.98 -20.58
C GLY A 145 -15.62 33.41 -20.13
N LYS A 146 -16.23 33.59 -18.95
CA LYS A 146 -16.68 34.90 -18.44
C LYS A 146 -15.99 35.29 -17.12
N THR A 147 -14.75 34.86 -16.89
CA THR A 147 -13.91 35.49 -15.87
C THR A 147 -13.55 36.89 -16.40
N PRO A 148 -14.01 38.00 -15.78
CA PRO A 148 -13.56 39.32 -16.19
C PRO A 148 -12.04 39.37 -16.03
N ASP A 149 -11.34 39.63 -17.14
CA ASP A 149 -9.91 39.89 -17.12
C ASP A 149 -9.72 41.17 -16.30
N VAL A 150 -9.15 41.01 -15.12
CA VAL A 150 -8.84 42.12 -14.20
C VAL A 150 -7.67 42.89 -14.79
N GLY A 151 -8.00 43.90 -15.60
CA GLY A 151 -7.10 45.00 -15.97
C GLY A 151 -6.98 46.04 -14.86
#